data_AF-A0A9P8MTC0-F1
#
_entry.id   AF-A0A9P8MTC0-F1
#
_cell.length_a   1.000
_cell.length_b   1.000
_cell.length_c   1.000
_cell.angle_alpha   90.00
_cell.angle_beta   90.00
_cell.angle_gamma   90.00
#
_symmetry.space_group_name_H-M   'P 1'
#
loop_
_entity.id
_entity.type
_entity.pdbx_description
1 polymer ?
#
loop_
_entity_poly.entity_id
_entity_poly.type
_entity_poly.pdbx_seq_one_letter_code
_entity_poly.pdbx_strand_id
1 'polypeptide(L)'
;MAESIAVIGTECRFPSDADTPSKLWYLIHHPRDLSHEPSASRFNADVFYHPDSDTTNVAQFDTVLFNVQASEAEAIDPQHRLLLEVVYDGLSAAGQPMEKLRGFETAVYVGVMRDDYNTMVERDWETMPRYTATDLARSLAANRVSYFFD
;
A
#
# COMPACT_ATOMS: atom_id res chain seq x y z
N MET A 1 27.07 -25.15 -0.01
CA MET A 1 26.79 -24.33 -1.20
C MET A 1 25.52 -23.58 -0.91
N ALA A 2 25.46 -22.27 -1.18
CA ALA A 2 24.24 -21.51 -0.97
C ALA A 2 23.17 -21.96 -1.98
N GLU A 3 21.91 -22.00 -1.53
CA GLU A 3 20.77 -22.24 -2.40
C GLU A 3 20.62 -21.08 -3.41
N SER A 4 20.15 -21.39 -4.62
CA SER A 4 19.94 -20.36 -5.66
C SER A 4 18.68 -19.57 -5.36
N ILE A 5 18.76 -18.23 -5.45
CA ILE A 5 17.64 -17.33 -5.18
C ILE A 5 17.23 -16.68 -6.50
N ALA A 6 15.91 -16.61 -6.75
CA ALA A 6 15.34 -15.95 -7.92
C ALA A 6 14.20 -15.02 -7.51
N VAL A 7 14.03 -13.93 -8.26
CA VAL A 7 12.83 -13.08 -8.19
C VAL A 7 11.78 -13.71 -9.11
N ILE A 8 10.73 -14.27 -8.52
CA ILE A 8 9.69 -15.03 -9.26
C ILE A 8 8.44 -14.19 -9.57
N GLY A 9 8.30 -13.01 -8.97
CA GLY A 9 7.16 -12.11 -9.15
C GLY A 9 7.54 -10.68 -8.80
N THR A 10 6.83 -9.72 -9.40
CA THR A 10 6.96 -8.30 -9.07
C THR A 10 5.63 -7.61 -9.33
N GLU A 11 5.32 -6.61 -8.52
CA GLU A 11 4.18 -5.72 -8.69
C GLU A 11 4.55 -4.36 -8.11
N CYS A 12 3.90 -3.29 -8.57
CA CYS A 12 4.19 -1.95 -8.07
C CYS A 12 3.04 -0.97 -8.30
N ARG A 13 2.93 0.04 -7.44
CA ARG A 13 2.08 1.21 -7.68
C ARG A 13 2.95 2.47 -7.70
N PHE A 14 3.14 3.05 -8.88
CA PHE A 14 3.86 4.32 -9.07
C PHE A 14 2.90 5.43 -9.54
N PRO A 15 3.31 6.71 -9.45
CA PRO A 15 2.50 7.84 -9.91
C PRO A 15 2.07 7.75 -11.38
N SER A 16 1.05 8.53 -11.73
CA SER A 16 0.57 8.73 -13.12
C SER A 16 0.22 7.43 -13.85
N ASP A 17 -0.60 6.61 -13.20
CA ASP A 17 -1.13 5.34 -13.70
C ASP A 17 -0.07 4.26 -13.97
N ALA A 18 1.16 4.43 -13.50
CA ALA A 18 2.18 3.39 -13.50
C ALA A 18 1.92 2.35 -12.39
N ASP A 19 0.71 1.80 -12.39
CA ASP A 19 0.17 0.87 -11.39
C ASP A 19 0.56 -0.59 -11.65
N THR A 20 1.42 -0.88 -12.62
CA THR A 20 1.92 -2.23 -12.90
C THR A 20 3.36 -2.17 -13.42
N PRO A 21 4.16 -3.25 -13.30
CA PRO A 21 5.52 -3.28 -13.84
C PRO A 21 5.58 -2.95 -15.34
N SER A 22 4.59 -3.38 -16.13
CA SER A 22 4.54 -3.10 -17.57
C SER A 22 4.30 -1.62 -17.86
N LYS A 23 3.40 -0.95 -17.11
CA LYS A 23 3.16 0.49 -17.27
C LYS A 23 4.34 1.32 -16.77
N LEU A 24 4.97 0.91 -15.67
CA LEU A 24 6.23 1.50 -15.22
C LEU A 24 7.33 1.36 -16.28
N TRP A 25 7.48 0.18 -16.87
CA TRP A 25 8.46 -0.07 -17.92
C TRP A 25 8.24 0.83 -19.14
N TYR A 26 6.97 0.99 -19.55
CA TYR A 26 6.61 1.91 -20.62
C TYR A 26 7.02 3.36 -20.31
N LEU A 27 6.78 3.82 -19.08
CA LEU A 27 7.16 5.16 -18.61
C LEU A 27 8.69 5.34 -18.59
N ILE A 28 9.45 4.33 -18.17
CA ILE A 28 10.93 4.38 -18.19
C ILE A 28 11.44 4.51 -19.63
N HIS A 29 10.82 3.81 -20.58
CA HIS A 29 11.18 3.90 -21.99
C HIS A 29 10.75 5.21 -22.66
N HIS A 30 9.67 5.82 -22.18
CA HIS A 30 9.12 7.07 -22.70
C HIS A 30 9.02 8.11 -21.58
N PRO A 31 10.19 8.59 -21.08
CA PRO A 31 10.22 9.44 -19.91
C PRO A 31 9.48 10.75 -20.19
N ARG A 32 8.66 11.14 -19.21
CA ARG A 32 7.98 12.43 -19.17
C ARG A 32 8.03 12.95 -17.73
N ASP A 33 7.89 14.26 -17.58
CA ASP A 33 7.76 14.86 -16.26
C ASP A 33 6.45 14.40 -15.62
N LEU A 34 6.54 13.87 -14.41
CA LEU A 34 5.40 13.43 -13.59
C LEU A 34 5.17 14.34 -12.38
N SER A 35 6.01 15.36 -12.20
CA SER A 35 5.82 16.36 -11.16
C SER A 35 4.51 17.08 -11.42
N HIS A 36 3.63 17.03 -10.43
CA HIS A 36 2.38 17.76 -10.36
C HIS A 36 2.23 18.29 -8.94
N GLU A 37 1.45 19.36 -8.79
CA GLU A 37 1.10 19.84 -7.47
C GLU A 37 0.28 18.76 -6.73
N PRO A 38 0.55 18.50 -5.44
CA PRO A 38 -0.18 17.51 -4.68
C PRO A 38 -1.67 17.85 -4.61
N SER A 39 -2.53 16.86 -4.79
CA SER A 39 -3.98 17.05 -4.82
C SER A 39 -4.53 17.60 -3.50
N ALA A 40 -5.61 18.38 -3.56
CA ALA A 40 -6.27 18.91 -2.36
C ALA A 40 -6.78 17.82 -1.41
N SER A 41 -7.06 16.62 -1.92
CA SER A 41 -7.43 15.43 -1.15
C SER A 41 -6.27 14.81 -0.35
N ARG A 42 -5.03 15.00 -0.82
CA ARG A 42 -3.80 14.54 -0.12
C ARG A 42 -3.21 15.66 0.73
N PHE A 43 -3.13 16.86 0.16
CA PHE A 43 -2.59 18.05 0.78
C PHE A 43 -3.20 19.28 0.10
N ASN A 44 -4.05 20.01 0.81
CA ASN A 44 -4.66 21.23 0.29
C ASN A 44 -3.67 22.40 0.32
N ALA A 45 -2.88 22.52 -0.76
CA ALA A 45 -1.97 23.64 -0.97
C ALA A 45 -2.72 24.97 -1.17
N ASP A 46 -4.00 24.94 -1.56
CA ASP A 46 -4.83 26.11 -1.89
C ASP A 46 -5.29 26.91 -0.67
N VAL A 47 -5.23 26.33 0.53
CA VAL A 47 -5.23 27.11 1.79
C VAL A 47 -4.05 28.10 1.82
N PHE A 48 -3.07 27.91 0.94
CA PHE A 48 -1.90 28.74 0.68
C PHE A 48 -1.72 29.15 -0.83
N TYR A 49 -2.78 29.16 -1.69
CA TYR A 49 -2.92 29.66 -3.11
C TYR A 49 -3.37 28.62 -4.20
N HIS A 50 -4.33 28.99 -5.10
CA HIS A 50 -5.29 28.19 -5.96
C HIS A 50 -5.15 28.44 -7.51
N PRO A 51 -5.73 27.68 -8.50
CA PRO A 51 -6.43 26.36 -8.54
C PRO A 51 -6.09 25.36 -9.71
N ASP A 52 -6.07 24.03 -9.44
CA ASP A 52 -6.65 22.86 -10.18
C ASP A 52 -5.83 21.54 -10.03
N SER A 53 -6.50 20.37 -9.86
CA SER A 53 -5.92 19.12 -9.32
C SER A 53 -6.29 17.80 -10.04
N ASP A 54 -5.38 16.82 -9.98
CA ASP A 54 -5.54 15.41 -10.39
C ASP A 54 -5.07 14.46 -9.26
N THR A 55 -5.63 13.24 -9.14
CA THR A 55 -5.49 12.39 -7.93
C THR A 55 -4.85 11.02 -8.16
N THR A 56 -4.06 10.53 -7.19
CA THR A 56 -3.74 9.10 -6.98
C THR A 56 -4.67 8.51 -5.92
N ASN A 57 -5.33 7.39 -6.22
CA ASN A 57 -6.46 6.86 -5.46
C ASN A 57 -6.04 6.01 -4.24
N VAL A 58 -5.45 6.64 -3.22
CA VAL A 58 -5.02 5.96 -1.98
C VAL A 58 -6.17 5.63 -1.01
N ALA A 59 -7.41 6.02 -1.35
CA ALA A 59 -8.59 5.82 -0.52
C ALA A 59 -9.26 4.46 -0.72
N GLN A 60 -9.10 3.86 -1.91
CA GLN A 60 -9.71 2.59 -2.26
C GLN A 60 -8.96 1.41 -1.61
N PHE A 61 -9.73 0.41 -1.22
CA PHE A 61 -9.23 -0.85 -0.68
C PHE A 61 -10.32 -1.92 -0.78
N ASP A 62 -9.99 -3.11 -1.26
CA ASP A 62 -10.94 -4.23 -1.32
C ASP A 62 -11.09 -4.93 0.04
N THR A 63 -11.96 -4.37 0.88
CA THR A 63 -12.21 -4.91 2.23
C THR A 63 -12.72 -6.34 2.22
N VAL A 64 -13.43 -6.75 1.15
CA VAL A 64 -14.02 -8.09 1.05
C VAL A 64 -12.94 -9.13 0.76
N LEU A 65 -12.05 -8.83 -0.19
CA LEU A 65 -10.93 -9.71 -0.52
C LEU A 65 -10.02 -9.95 0.69
N PHE A 66 -9.69 -8.89 1.44
CA PHE A 66 -8.79 -8.99 2.59
C PHE A 66 -9.49 -9.36 3.90
N ASN A 67 -10.79 -9.66 3.87
CA ASN A 67 -11.59 -10.01 5.04
C ASN A 67 -11.48 -8.98 6.19
N VAL A 68 -11.49 -7.69 5.83
CA VAL A 68 -11.40 -6.55 6.75
C VAL A 68 -12.79 -5.91 6.88
N GLN A 69 -13.21 -5.55 8.09
CA GLN A 69 -14.48 -4.83 8.27
C GLN A 69 -14.34 -3.39 7.78
N ALA A 70 -15.40 -2.80 7.20
CA ALA A 70 -15.36 -1.43 6.69
C ALA A 70 -14.90 -0.41 7.77
N SER A 71 -15.36 -0.57 9.02
CA SER A 71 -14.95 0.28 10.14
C SER A 71 -13.50 0.09 10.59
N GLU A 72 -12.90 -1.08 10.32
CA GLU A 72 -11.48 -1.33 10.55
C GLU A 72 -10.67 -0.72 9.40
N ALA A 73 -11.12 -0.88 8.14
CA ALA A 73 -10.40 -0.37 6.97
C ALA A 73 -10.14 1.15 7.01
N GLU A 74 -11.03 1.92 7.64
CA GLU A 74 -10.85 3.36 7.88
C GLU A 74 -9.65 3.66 8.81
N ALA A 75 -9.35 2.76 9.74
CA ALA A 75 -8.25 2.90 10.68
C ALA A 75 -6.90 2.40 10.11
N ILE A 76 -6.92 1.59 9.05
CA ILE A 76 -5.71 1.05 8.43
C ILE A 76 -4.98 2.13 7.63
N ASP A 77 -3.67 2.29 7.93
CA ASP A 77 -2.78 3.14 7.15
C ASP A 77 -2.90 2.82 5.64
N PRO A 78 -3.19 3.80 4.78
CA PRO A 78 -3.25 3.60 3.33
C PRO A 78 -2.04 2.87 2.75
N GLN A 79 -0.83 3.05 3.32
CA GLN A 79 0.37 2.33 2.93
C GLN A 79 0.22 0.82 3.15
N HIS A 80 -0.39 0.40 4.27
CA HIS A 80 -0.62 -1.01 4.59
C HIS A 80 -1.68 -1.61 3.66
N ARG A 81 -2.74 -0.84 3.33
CA ARG A 81 -3.79 -1.26 2.40
C ARG A 81 -3.24 -1.51 0.99
N LEU A 82 -2.49 -0.55 0.46
CA LEU A 82 -1.82 -0.69 -0.84
C LEU A 82 -0.80 -1.83 -0.85
N LEU A 83 -0.05 -2.00 0.24
CA LEU A 83 0.93 -3.08 0.36
C LEU A 83 0.27 -4.46 0.26
N LEU A 84 -0.88 -4.67 0.91
CA LEU A 84 -1.64 -5.92 0.83
C LEU A 84 -2.06 -6.25 -0.61
N GLU A 85 -2.58 -5.26 -1.34
CA GLU A 85 -2.96 -5.41 -2.75
C GLU A 85 -1.76 -5.72 -3.65
N VAL A 86 -0.66 -4.97 -3.49
CA VAL A 86 0.56 -5.17 -4.28
C VAL A 86 1.16 -6.56 -4.05
N VAL A 87 1.17 -7.04 -2.81
CA VAL A 87 1.67 -8.38 -2.51
C VAL A 87 0.77 -9.45 -3.13
N TYR A 88 -0.55 -9.30 -3.00
CA TYR A 88 -1.51 -10.22 -3.61
C TYR A 88 -1.36 -10.30 -5.13
N ASP A 89 -1.31 -9.15 -5.81
CA ASP A 89 -1.16 -9.06 -7.26
C ASP A 89 0.20 -9.64 -7.70
N GLY A 90 1.29 -9.33 -6.98
CA GLY A 90 2.63 -9.84 -7.28
C GLY A 90 2.79 -11.35 -7.13
N LEU A 91 2.16 -11.94 -6.10
CA LEU A 91 2.10 -13.39 -5.92
C LEU A 91 1.25 -14.06 -7.01
N SER A 92 0.12 -13.44 -7.36
CA SER A 92 -0.75 -13.91 -8.43
C SER A 92 -0.05 -13.89 -9.79
N ALA A 93 0.68 -12.82 -10.11
CA ALA A 93 1.52 -12.72 -11.31
C ALA A 93 2.63 -13.78 -11.35
N ALA A 94 3.16 -14.19 -10.19
CA ALA A 94 4.13 -15.27 -10.06
C ALA A 94 3.52 -16.69 -10.17
N GLY A 95 2.20 -16.81 -10.29
CA GLY A 95 1.50 -18.10 -10.25
C GLY A 95 1.56 -18.79 -8.87
N GLN A 96 1.70 -17.99 -7.81
CA GLN A 96 1.73 -18.43 -6.41
C GLN A 96 0.41 -18.07 -5.72
N PRO A 97 -0.64 -18.88 -5.86
CA PRO A 97 -1.90 -18.64 -5.15
C PRO A 97 -1.71 -18.88 -3.64
N MET A 98 -2.51 -18.20 -2.82
CA MET A 98 -2.40 -18.20 -1.36
C MET A 98 -2.35 -19.62 -0.77
N GLU A 99 -3.11 -20.56 -1.32
CA GLU A 99 -3.17 -21.96 -0.86
C GLU A 99 -1.83 -22.70 -0.96
N LYS A 100 -0.91 -22.24 -1.81
CA LYS A 100 0.45 -22.82 -1.90
C LYS A 100 1.42 -22.25 -0.89
N LEU A 101 1.11 -21.11 -0.28
CA LEU A 101 1.99 -20.41 0.67
C LEU A 101 1.62 -20.71 2.12
N ARG A 102 0.35 -20.98 2.39
CA ARG A 102 -0.16 -21.26 3.74
C ARG A 102 0.64 -22.36 4.44
N GLY A 103 1.13 -22.05 5.64
CA GLY A 103 1.85 -23.00 6.49
C GLY A 103 3.27 -23.33 6.04
N PHE A 104 3.79 -22.66 5.00
CA PHE A 104 5.23 -22.69 4.68
C PHE A 104 5.99 -21.66 5.51
N GLU A 105 7.30 -21.90 5.70
CA GLU A 105 8.20 -20.97 6.40
C GLU A 105 8.56 -19.75 5.51
N THR A 106 7.55 -18.99 5.11
CA THR A 106 7.67 -17.80 4.27
C THR A 106 7.84 -16.56 5.15
N ALA A 107 8.90 -15.79 4.93
CA ALA A 107 9.16 -14.56 5.66
C ALA A 107 8.74 -13.32 4.85
N VAL A 108 8.21 -12.31 5.54
CA VAL A 108 7.84 -11.02 4.95
C VAL A 108 8.78 -9.93 5.48
N TYR A 109 9.40 -9.18 4.58
CA TYR A 109 10.25 -8.05 4.89
C TYR A 109 9.71 -6.80 4.23
N VAL A 110 9.48 -5.74 5.02
CA VAL A 110 8.92 -4.47 4.53
C VAL A 110 9.83 -3.32 4.95
N GLY A 111 10.21 -2.50 3.97
CA GLY A 111 10.87 -1.22 4.21
C GLY A 111 9.83 -0.11 4.34
N VAL A 112 9.68 0.46 5.53
CA VAL A 112 8.81 1.60 5.79
C VAL A 112 9.56 2.63 6.63
N MET A 113 9.44 3.91 6.26
CA MET A 113 10.11 5.01 6.95
C MET A 113 9.13 5.94 7.66
N ARG A 114 8.01 6.27 7.03
CA ARG A 114 7.04 7.27 7.51
C ARG A 114 5.76 6.60 7.98
N ASP A 115 5.20 7.14 9.06
CA ASP A 115 3.94 6.79 9.72
C ASP A 115 3.06 8.04 9.87
N ASP A 116 2.96 8.81 8.79
CA ASP A 116 2.26 10.09 8.78
C ASP A 116 0.77 9.94 9.12
N TYR A 117 0.15 8.82 8.72
CA TYR A 117 -1.25 8.52 9.05
C TYR A 117 -1.45 8.30 10.54
N ASN A 118 -0.51 7.62 11.22
CA ASN A 118 -0.54 7.49 12.68
C ASN A 118 -0.48 8.86 13.36
N THR A 119 0.47 9.70 12.92
CA THR A 119 0.61 11.06 13.45
C THR A 119 -0.65 11.90 13.21
N MET A 120 -1.35 11.69 12.09
CA MET A 120 -2.58 12.42 11.77
C MET A 120 -3.74 11.99 12.68
N VAL A 121 -3.91 10.69 12.90
CA VAL A 121 -4.98 10.13 13.71
C VAL A 121 -4.81 10.48 15.20
N GLU A 122 -3.58 10.54 15.70
CA GLU A 122 -3.27 10.91 17.09
C GLU A 122 -3.53 12.41 17.40
N ARG A 123 -3.77 13.26 16.40
CA ARG A 123 -3.99 14.70 16.63
C ARG A 123 -5.30 15.02 17.34
N ASP A 124 -6.31 14.17 17.19
CA ASP A 124 -7.62 14.36 17.80
C ASP A 124 -8.11 13.05 18.42
N TRP A 125 -7.95 12.96 19.74
CA TRP A 125 -8.31 11.78 20.52
C TRP A 125 -9.81 11.48 20.52
N GLU A 126 -10.68 12.46 20.26
CA GLU A 126 -12.13 12.26 20.20
C GLU A 126 -12.57 11.57 18.91
N THR A 127 -11.79 11.74 17.83
CA THR A 127 -12.05 11.15 16.50
C THR A 127 -11.23 9.89 16.23
N MET A 128 -10.42 9.45 17.20
CA MET A 128 -9.53 8.31 17.03
C MET A 128 -10.32 7.02 16.72
N PRO A 129 -10.05 6.36 15.57
CA PRO A 129 -10.68 5.10 15.23
C PRO A 129 -10.43 4.02 16.29
N ARG A 130 -11.39 3.09 16.41
CA ARG A 130 -11.34 2.06 17.47
C ARG A 130 -10.19 1.06 17.34
N TYR A 131 -9.70 0.84 16.11
CA TYR A 131 -8.72 -0.20 15.77
C TYR A 131 -7.29 0.33 15.61
N THR A 132 -7.01 1.58 15.99
CA THR A 132 -5.70 2.23 15.78
C THR A 132 -4.50 1.42 16.26
N ALA A 133 -4.58 0.78 17.42
CA ALA A 133 -3.49 -0.01 17.99
C ALA A 133 -3.08 -1.21 17.12
N THR A 134 -4.02 -1.80 16.36
CA THR A 134 -3.79 -2.96 15.49
C THR A 134 -3.57 -2.59 14.03
N ASP A 135 -3.61 -1.30 13.69
CA ASP A 135 -3.78 -0.85 12.31
C ASP A 135 -2.68 0.12 11.85
N LEU A 136 -2.03 0.82 12.78
CA LEU A 136 -1.15 1.95 12.49
C LEU A 136 0.34 1.72 12.79
N ALA A 137 0.69 0.81 13.69
CA ALA A 137 2.09 0.53 14.02
C ALA A 137 2.88 0.04 12.79
N ARG A 138 4.11 0.55 12.59
CA ARG A 138 4.97 0.19 11.43
C ARG A 138 5.20 -1.31 11.26
N SER A 139 5.28 -2.07 12.35
CA SER A 139 5.44 -3.53 12.30
C SER A 139 4.27 -4.24 11.63
N LEU A 140 3.08 -3.63 11.65
CA LEU A 140 1.88 -4.18 11.05
C LEU A 140 1.93 -4.17 9.53
N ALA A 141 2.75 -3.32 8.90
CA ALA A 141 2.97 -3.38 7.46
C ALA A 141 3.41 -4.79 7.02
N ALA A 142 4.36 -5.39 7.74
CA ALA A 142 4.79 -6.76 7.48
C ALA A 142 3.82 -7.79 8.10
N ASN A 143 3.44 -7.59 9.37
CA ASN A 143 2.67 -8.60 10.10
C ASN A 143 1.26 -8.80 9.52
N ARG A 144 0.62 -7.79 8.93
CA ARG A 144 -0.69 -7.93 8.27
C ARG A 144 -0.58 -8.77 7.01
N VAL A 145 0.50 -8.61 6.24
CA VAL A 145 0.77 -9.46 5.08
C VAL A 145 0.99 -10.89 5.56
N SER A 146 1.87 -11.12 6.53
CA SER A 146 2.06 -12.46 7.11
C SER A 146 0.75 -13.07 7.60
N TYR A 147 -0.04 -12.31 8.36
CA TYR A 147 -1.30 -12.78 8.91
C TYR A 147 -2.34 -13.15 7.84
N PHE A 148 -2.44 -12.38 6.76
CA PHE A 148 -3.40 -12.65 5.69
C PHE A 148 -3.03 -13.91 4.88
N PHE A 149 -1.73 -14.13 4.65
CA PHE A 149 -1.22 -15.24 3.84
C PHE A 149 -0.91 -16.53 4.61
N ASP A 150 -1.09 -16.54 5.94
CA ASP A 150 -0.88 -17.67 6.87
C ASP A 150 0.58 -18.16 6.95
#